data_AF-A0A524PMQ4-F1
#
_entry.id   AF-A0A524PMQ4-F1
#
_cell.length_a   1.000
_cell.length_b   1.000
_cell.length_c   1.000
_cell.angle_alpha   90.00
_cell.angle_beta   90.00
_cell.angle_gamma   90.00
#
_symmetry.space_group_name_H-M   'P 1'
#
loop_
_entity.id
_entity.type
_entity.pdbx_description
1 polymer ?
#
loop_
_entity_poly.entity_id
_entity_poly.type
_entity_poly.pdbx_seq_one_letter_code
_entity_poly.pdbx_strand_id
1 'polypeptide(L)' 'MTEQTIKRLIHWSLLLAAVLTLVSGLGITEFRTVDALTFGLLNKAVAFRLHLWVWIPFLVLLIAHVLITAHPRWFRRRR' A
#
# COMPACT_ATOMS: atom_id res chain seq x y z
N MET A 1 -18.64 -7.16 13.93
CA MET A 1 -17.69 -7.50 12.86
C MET A 1 -16.69 -8.51 13.41
N THR A 2 -16.54 -9.66 12.76
CA THR A 2 -15.63 -10.74 13.19
C THR A 2 -14.16 -10.35 12.95
N GLU A 3 -13.24 -10.74 13.84
CA GLU A 3 -11.80 -10.43 13.73
C GLU A 3 -11.17 -10.89 12.40
N GLN A 4 -11.67 -11.99 11.85
CA GLN A 4 -11.25 -12.52 10.55
C GLN A 4 -11.60 -11.57 9.40
N THR A 5 -12.76 -10.90 9.48
CA THR A 5 -13.19 -9.92 8.47
C THR A 5 -12.28 -8.70 8.50
N ILE A 6 -11.91 -8.21 9.68
CA ILE A 6 -10.97 -7.08 9.86
C ILE A 6 -9.60 -7.42 9.26
N LYS A 7 -9.06 -8.61 9.56
CA LYS A 7 -7.78 -9.08 9.01
C LYS A 7 -7.79 -9.17 7.48
N ARG A 8 -8.88 -9.67 6.91
CA ARG A 8 -9.06 -9.78 5.45
C ARG A 8 -9.15 -8.39 4.81
N LEU A 9 -9.88 -7.46 5.43
CA LEU A 9 -9.98 -6.08 4.97
C LEU A 9 -8.62 -5.39 4.95
N ILE A 10 -7.85 -5.49 6.05
CA ILE A 10 -6.51 -4.91 6.15
C ILE A 10 -5.57 -5.50 5.08
N HIS A 11 -5.62 -6.81 4.83
CA HIS A 11 -4.83 -7.44 3.76
C HIS A 11 -5.17 -6.86 2.38
N TRP A 12 -6.46 -6.79 2.03
CA TRP A 12 -6.88 -6.26 0.73
C TRP A 12 -6.59 -4.77 0.58
N SER A 13 -6.81 -3.98 1.63
CA SER A 13 -6.46 -2.56 1.65
C SER A 13 -4.96 -2.35 1.51
N LEU A 14 -4.14 -3.15 2.19
CA LEU A 14 -2.68 -3.09 2.08
C LEU A 14 -2.22 -3.48 0.67
N LEU A 15 -2.81 -4.52 0.08
CA LEU A 15 -2.50 -4.95 -1.27
C LEU A 15 -2.82 -3.84 -2.28
N LEU A 16 -4.00 -3.23 -2.17
CA LEU A 16 -4.38 -2.10 -3.02
C LEU A 16 -3.41 -0.93 -2.87
N ALA A 17 -3.07 -0.55 -1.62
CA ALA A 17 -2.14 0.53 -1.34
C ALA A 17 -0.72 0.20 -1.87
N ALA A 18 -0.28 -1.06 -1.79
CA ALA A 18 0.99 -1.52 -2.34
C ALA A 18 1.04 -1.32 -3.86
N VAL A 19 0.00 -1.78 -4.58
CA VAL A 19 -0.11 -1.63 -6.03
C VAL A 19 -0.10 -0.15 -6.42
N LEU A 20 -0.87 0.69 -5.73
CA LEU A 20 -0.87 2.14 -5.99
C LEU A 20 0.50 2.78 -5.74
N THR A 21 1.21 2.36 -4.70
CA THR A 21 2.57 2.83 -4.39
C THR A 21 3.54 2.44 -5.50
N LEU A 22 3.47 1.21 -6.00
CA LEU A 22 4.31 0.72 -7.07
C LEU A 22 4.03 1.42 -8.41
N VAL A 23 2.75 1.54 -8.79
CA VAL A 23 2.35 2.21 -10.03
C VAL A 23 2.72 3.69 -10.01
N SER A 24 2.51 4.38 -8.88
CA SER A 24 2.93 5.78 -8.73
C SER A 24 4.45 5.93 -8.70
N GLY A 25 5.17 5.01 -8.07
CA GLY A 25 6.64 4.95 -8.11
C GLY A 25 7.15 4.79 -9.54
N LEU A 26 6.57 3.86 -10.30
CA LEU A 26 6.86 3.68 -11.73
C LEU A 26 6.54 4.93 -12.55
N GLY A 27 5.43 5.60 -12.27
CA GLY A 27 5.08 6.88 -12.91
C GLY A 27 6.04 8.02 -12.58
N ILE A 28 6.81 7.92 -11.48
CA ILE A 28 7.86 8.90 -11.12
C ILE A 28 9.18 8.57 -11.81
N THR A 29 9.61 7.29 -11.77
CA THR A 29 10.90 6.85 -12.30
C THR A 29 10.89 6.76 -13.83
N GLU A 30 9.85 6.13 -14.38
CA GLU A 30 9.67 5.85 -15.81
C GLU A 30 8.52 6.68 -16.39
N PHE A 31 8.48 7.97 -16.05
CA PHE A 31 7.33 8.83 -16.36
C PHE A 31 7.00 8.86 -17.85
N ARG A 32 7.98 8.82 -18.76
CA ARG A 32 7.71 8.88 -20.22
C ARG A 32 6.93 7.65 -20.71
N THR A 33 7.30 6.47 -20.21
CA THR A 33 6.66 5.20 -20.58
C THR A 33 5.26 5.13 -19.99
N VAL A 34 5.11 5.49 -18.70
CA VAL A 34 3.82 5.44 -18.01
C VAL A 34 2.88 6.53 -18.51
N ASP A 35 3.37 7.73 -18.81
CA ASP A 35 2.59 8.83 -19.39
C ASP A 35 2.06 8.45 -20.78
N ALA A 36 2.89 7.81 -21.62
CA ALA A 36 2.44 7.28 -22.91
C ALA A 36 1.39 6.15 -22.77
N LEU A 37 1.62 5.18 -21.87
CA LEU A 37 0.69 4.07 -21.62
C LEU A 37 -0.64 4.52 -21.03
N THR A 38 -0.62 5.59 -20.24
CA THR A 38 -1.81 6.17 -19.63
C THR A 38 -2.40 7.31 -20.45
N PHE A 39 -1.91 7.55 -21.67
CA PHE A 39 -2.36 8.63 -22.55
C PHE A 39 -2.36 10.02 -21.88
N GLY A 40 -1.41 10.29 -20.98
CA GLY A 40 -1.33 11.57 -20.26
C GLY A 40 -2.01 11.59 -18.87
N LEU A 41 -2.77 10.55 -18.50
CA LEU A 41 -3.50 10.50 -17.23
C LEU A 41 -2.58 10.44 -16.01
N LEU A 42 -1.48 9.67 -16.10
CA LEU A 42 -0.50 9.52 -15.02
C LEU A 42 0.83 10.15 -15.41
N ASN A 43 0.83 11.47 -15.60
CA ASN A 43 2.05 12.23 -15.78
C ASN A 43 2.88 12.29 -14.49
N LYS A 44 4.15 12.71 -14.60
CA LYS A 44 5.10 12.74 -13.48
C LYS A 44 4.59 13.51 -12.25
N ALA A 45 3.93 14.64 -12.46
CA ALA A 45 3.44 15.47 -11.35
C ALA A 45 2.27 14.80 -10.61
N VAL A 46 1.35 14.20 -11.35
CA VAL A 46 0.24 13.42 -10.78
C VAL A 46 0.76 12.18 -10.06
N ALA A 47 1.69 11.44 -10.67
CA ALA A 47 2.33 10.27 -10.06
C ALA A 47 3.02 10.63 -8.75
N PHE A 48 3.78 11.73 -8.72
CA PHE A 48 4.47 12.21 -7.52
C PHE A 48 3.49 12.62 -6.40
N ARG A 49 2.44 13.37 -6.75
CA ARG A 49 1.39 13.77 -5.78
C ARG A 49 0.65 12.55 -5.22
N LEU A 50 0.33 11.58 -6.09
CA LEU A 50 -0.36 10.36 -5.70
C LEU A 50 0.51 9.49 -4.79
N HIS A 51 1.80 9.37 -5.11
CA HIS A 51 2.76 8.65 -4.27
C HIS A 51 2.89 9.29 -2.87
N LEU A 52 2.97 10.62 -2.80
CA LEU A 52 3.01 11.36 -1.53
C LEU A 52 1.70 11.27 -0.73
N TRP A 53 0.57 10.99 -1.37
CA TRP A 53 -0.69 10.76 -0.67
C TRP A 53 -0.84 9.32 -0.20
N VAL A 54 -0.36 8.36 -0.99
CA VAL A 54 -0.51 6.92 -0.72
C VAL A 54 0.53 6.40 0.28
N TRP A 55 1.71 7.03 0.41
CA TRP A 55 2.75 6.49 1.30
C TRP A 55 2.33 6.48 2.79
N ILE A 56 1.64 7.52 3.27
CA ILE A 56 1.16 7.60 4.67
C ILE A 56 0.15 6.47 4.96
N PRO A 57 -0.96 6.32 4.20
CA PRO A 57 -1.91 5.25 4.46
C PRO A 57 -1.29 3.87 4.23
N PHE A 58 -0.38 3.70 3.27
CA PHE A 58 0.36 2.46 3.09
C PHE A 58 1.18 2.11 4.34
N LEU A 59 1.93 3.05 4.90
CA LEU A 59 2.75 2.83 6.10
C LEU A 59 1.88 2.46 7.31
N VAL A 60 0.76 3.18 7.51
CA VAL A 60 -0.18 2.89 8.61
C VAL A 60 -0.79 1.48 8.46
N LEU A 61 -1.25 1.12 7.27
CA LEU A 61 -1.80 -0.21 6.98
C LEU A 61 -0.74 -1.30 7.15
N LEU A 62 0.51 -1.04 6.75
CA LEU A 62 1.61 -1.98 6.89
C LEU A 62 1.92 -2.25 8.36
N ILE A 63 2.00 -1.20 9.18
CA ILE A 63 2.20 -1.34 10.63
C ILE A 63 1.05 -2.14 11.25
N ALA A 64 -0.20 -1.79 10.94
CA ALA A 64 -1.37 -2.51 11.45
C ALA A 64 -1.35 -3.99 11.05
N HIS A 65 -1.03 -4.29 9.79
CA HIS A 65 -0.89 -5.64 9.29
C HIS A 65 0.22 -6.40 10.04
N VAL A 66 1.40 -5.82 10.21
CA VAL A 66 2.52 -6.45 10.92
C VAL A 66 2.16 -6.71 12.38
N LEU A 67 1.55 -5.74 13.07
CA LEU A 67 1.12 -5.92 14.45
C LEU A 67 0.13 -7.08 14.56
N ILE A 68 -0.92 -7.13 13.73
CA ILE A 68 -1.93 -8.17 13.83
C ILE A 68 -1.40 -9.55 13.40
N THR A 69 -0.49 -9.61 12.44
CA THR A 69 0.07 -10.85 11.89
C THR A 69 1.24 -11.40 12.71
N ALA A 70 2.08 -10.53 13.29
CA ALA A 70 3.26 -10.92 14.07
C ALA A 70 2.94 -11.12 15.58
N HIS A 71 1.89 -10.50 16.09
CA HIS A 71 1.47 -10.64 17.49
C HIS A 71 1.03 -12.05 17.96
N PRO A 72 0.65 -13.06 17.13
CA PRO A 72 0.33 -14.39 17.64
C PRO A 72 1.55 -15.10 18.27
N ARG A 73 2.77 -14.74 17.88
CA ARG A 73 4.01 -15.39 18.37
C ARG A 73 4.60 -14.73 19.61
N TRP A 74 4.30 -13.46 19.88
CA TRP A 74 4.80 -12.80 21.10
C TRP A 74 4.06 -13.27 22.36
N PHE A 75 2.76 -13.58 22.25
CA PHE A 75 1.96 -14.09 23.37
C PHE A 75 2.18 -15.59 23.69
N ARG A 76 2.79 -16.36 22.77
CA ARG A 76 3.00 -17.82 22.91
C ARG A 76 4.39 -18.21 23.42
N ARG A 77 5.13 -17.27 24.02
CA ARG A 77 6.44 -17.54 24.67
C ARG A 77 6.38 -17.46 26.21
N ARG A 78 5.19 -17.30 26.81
CA ARG A 78 4.97 -17.24 28.27
C ARG A 78 3.88 -18.19 28.81
N ARG A 79 3.61 -19.30 28.12
CA ARG A 79 2.91 -20.45 28.72
C ARG A 79 3.67 -21.71 28.41
#